data_AF-A0A538JKN4-F1
#
_entry.id   AF-A0A538JKN4-F1
#
_cell.length_a   1.000
_cell.length_b   1.000
_cell.length_c   1.000
_cell.angle_alpha   90.00
_cell.angle_beta   90.00
_cell.angle_gamma   90.00
#
_symmetry.space_group_name_H-M   'P 1'
#
loop_
_entity.id
_entity.type
_entity.pdbx_description
1 polymer ?
#
loop_
_entity_poly.entity_id
_entity_poly.type
_entity_poly.pdbx_seq_one_letter_code
_entity_poly.pdbx_strand_id
1 'polypeptide(L)'
;MKRAAVLLVVALLALAVPAAAFAHDAPENDQSKWVMADWMMDTFFIFSGLALVAFLAAWKAGLFHDLERQGAIPLLVEEEDYYTPEWALEEEEWADGDAER
;
A
#
# COMPACT_ATOMS: atom_id res chain seq x y z
N MET A 1 -7.32 28.29 7.31
CA MET A 1 -7.84 26.94 7.63
C MET A 1 -9.11 26.59 6.85
N LYS A 2 -10.23 27.33 6.99
CA LYS A 2 -11.51 27.00 6.30
C LYS A 2 -11.40 26.88 4.77
N ARG A 3 -10.66 27.79 4.10
CA ARG A 3 -10.45 27.74 2.64
C ARG A 3 -9.63 26.55 2.17
N ALA A 4 -8.62 26.14 2.95
CA ALA A 4 -7.79 24.97 2.63
C ALA A 4 -8.58 23.67 2.77
N ALA A 5 -9.42 23.56 3.81
CA ALA A 5 -10.32 22.42 3.97
C ALA A 5 -11.35 22.32 2.83
N VAL A 6 -11.91 23.45 2.39
CA VAL A 6 -12.83 23.48 1.23
C VAL A 6 -12.12 23.04 -0.05
N LEU A 7 -10.89 23.52 -0.30
CA LEU A 7 -10.12 23.11 -1.47
C LEU A 7 -9.77 21.62 -1.44
N LEU A 8 -9.44 21.08 -0.26
CA LEU A 8 -9.19 19.64 -0.08
C LEU A 8 -10.44 18.81 -0.40
N VAL A 9 -11.60 19.22 0.12
CA VAL A 9 -12.88 18.55 -0.14
C VAL A 9 -13.24 18.60 -1.63
N VAL A 10 -13.04 19.75 -2.28
CA VAL A 10 -13.29 19.90 -3.73
C VAL A 10 -12.34 19.02 -4.54
N ALA A 11 -11.06 18.93 -4.16
CA ALA A 11 -10.10 18.06 -4.82
C ALA A 11 -10.46 16.57 -4.65
N LEU A 12 -10.84 16.15 -3.45
CA LEU A 12 -11.30 14.78 -3.16
C LEU A 12 -12.57 14.41 -3.93
N LEU A 13 -13.53 15.35 -4.02
CA LEU A 13 -14.74 15.15 -4.81
C LEU A 13 -14.42 15.03 -6.30
N ALA A 14 -13.54 15.89 -6.84
CA ALA A 14 -13.12 15.82 -8.24
C ALA A 14 -12.45 14.48 -8.60
N LEU A 15 -11.65 13.92 -7.69
CA LEU A 15 -11.06 12.58 -7.82
C LEU A 15 -12.11 11.45 -7.85
N ALA A 16 -13.28 11.65 -7.24
CA ALA A 16 -14.35 10.65 -7.17
C ALA A 16 -15.33 10.70 -8.36
N VAL A 17 -15.35 11.77 -9.16
CA VAL A 17 -16.32 11.93 -10.27
C VAL A 17 -16.10 10.96 -11.45
N PRO A 18 -14.88 10.55 -11.88
CA PRO A 18 -14.75 9.68 -13.04
C PRO A 18 -15.09 8.20 -12.77
N ALA A 19 -15.56 7.83 -11.58
CA ALA A 19 -15.91 6.45 -11.22
C ALA A 19 -17.21 5.91 -11.88
N ALA A 20 -17.75 6.59 -12.88
CA ALA A 20 -18.94 6.14 -13.62
C ALA A 20 -18.64 5.13 -14.74
N ALA A 21 -17.37 4.75 -14.94
CA ALA A 21 -16.99 3.65 -15.82
C ALA A 21 -17.02 2.34 -15.03
N PHE A 22 -18.14 1.61 -15.10
CA PHE A 22 -18.22 0.30 -14.46
C PHE A 22 -17.30 -0.68 -15.18
N ALA A 23 -16.48 -1.43 -14.43
CA ALA A 23 -15.46 -2.33 -14.98
C ALA A 23 -16.01 -3.50 -15.85
N HIS A 24 -17.33 -3.64 -15.96
CA HIS A 24 -17.99 -4.67 -16.78
C HIS A 24 -18.36 -4.20 -18.19
N ASP A 25 -18.31 -2.89 -18.46
CA ASP A 25 -18.68 -2.35 -19.77
C ASP A 25 -17.50 -2.43 -20.73
N ALA A 26 -17.73 -3.05 -21.90
CA ALA A 26 -16.76 -3.08 -22.98
C ALA A 26 -16.61 -1.67 -23.60
N PRO A 27 -15.41 -1.28 -24.07
CA PRO A 27 -15.19 0.03 -24.66
C PRO A 27 -16.08 0.23 -25.90
N GLU A 28 -16.90 1.28 -25.89
CA GLU A 28 -17.83 1.61 -26.99
C GLU A 28 -17.11 2.03 -28.28
N ASN A 29 -15.88 2.53 -28.17
CA ASN A 29 -15.08 3.01 -29.30
C ASN A 29 -13.56 2.88 -29.05
N ASP A 30 -12.77 3.10 -30.11
CA ASP A 30 -11.31 3.02 -30.08
C ASP A 30 -10.62 3.98 -29.11
N GLN A 31 -11.26 5.07 -28.68
CA GLN A 31 -10.71 5.98 -27.68
C GLN A 31 -10.98 5.48 -26.26
N SER A 32 -12.16 4.91 -26.02
CA SER A 32 -12.58 4.42 -24.71
C SER A 32 -11.73 3.26 -24.16
N LYS A 33 -11.01 2.52 -25.03
CA LYS A 33 -10.11 1.44 -24.63
C LYS A 33 -8.90 1.91 -23.79
N TRP A 34 -8.53 3.18 -23.91
CA TRP A 34 -7.38 3.75 -23.20
C TRP A 34 -7.78 4.48 -21.92
N VAL A 35 -9.07 4.74 -21.70
CA VAL A 35 -9.56 5.51 -20.55
C VAL A 35 -9.12 4.89 -19.22
N MET A 36 -9.16 3.57 -19.10
CA MET A 36 -8.69 2.88 -17.88
C MET A 36 -7.17 3.06 -17.68
N ALA A 37 -6.38 2.93 -18.75
CA ALA A 37 -4.93 3.08 -18.69
C ALA A 37 -4.52 4.52 -18.35
N ASP A 38 -5.18 5.51 -18.98
CA ASP A 38 -4.98 6.92 -18.72
C ASP A 38 -5.37 7.27 -17.27
N TRP A 39 -6.51 6.75 -16.80
CA TRP A 39 -6.94 6.95 -15.42
C TRP A 39 -5.97 6.35 -14.41
N MET A 40 -5.50 5.11 -14.64
CA MET A 40 -4.49 4.48 -13.78
C MET A 40 -3.19 5.28 -13.76
N MET A 41 -2.74 5.75 -14.92
CA MET A 41 -1.51 6.54 -15.05
C MET A 41 -1.63 7.89 -14.33
N ASP A 42 -2.70 8.65 -14.59
CA ASP A 42 -2.95 9.94 -13.95
C ASP A 42 -3.04 9.78 -12.43
N THR A 43 -3.79 8.79 -11.97
CA THR A 43 -3.97 8.50 -10.55
C THR A 43 -2.65 8.10 -9.88
N PHE A 44 -1.85 7.25 -10.53
CA PHE A 44 -0.53 6.88 -10.06
C PHE A 44 0.39 8.09 -9.88
N PHE A 45 0.47 8.97 -10.87
CA PHE A 45 1.34 10.14 -10.80
C PHE A 45 0.86 11.18 -9.78
N ILE A 46 -0.46 11.39 -9.66
CA ILE A 46 -1.04 12.28 -8.65
C ILE A 46 -0.68 11.79 -7.24
N PHE A 47 -0.94 10.51 -6.94
CA PHE A 47 -0.64 9.97 -5.60
C PHE A 47 0.87 9.89 -5.33
N SER A 48 1.67 9.48 -6.31
CA SER A 48 3.13 9.44 -6.17
C SER A 48 3.70 10.83 -5.94
N GLY A 49 3.20 11.84 -6.65
CA GLY A 49 3.60 13.24 -6.44
C GLY A 49 3.23 13.76 -5.05
N LEU A 50 2.00 13.51 -4.59
CA LEU A 50 1.57 13.88 -3.24
C LEU A 50 2.37 13.15 -2.16
N ALA A 51 2.64 11.86 -2.35
CA ALA A 51 3.46 11.05 -1.44
C ALA A 51 4.89 11.60 -1.36
N LEU A 52 5.49 11.98 -2.50
CA LEU A 52 6.81 12.60 -2.54
C LEU A 52 6.85 13.92 -1.77
N VAL A 53 5.84 14.79 -1.96
CA VAL A 53 5.76 16.06 -1.22
C VAL A 53 5.63 15.82 0.28
N ALA A 54 4.77 14.88 0.69
CA ALA A 54 4.61 14.50 2.09
C ALA A 54 5.91 13.92 2.67
N PHE A 55 6.60 13.06 1.92
CA PHE A 55 7.89 12.50 2.29
C PHE A 55 8.94 13.59 2.51
N LEU A 56 9.06 14.56 1.59
CA LEU A 56 10.00 15.67 1.73
C LEU A 56 9.69 16.56 2.94
N ALA A 57 8.40 16.81 3.20
CA ALA A 57 7.98 17.54 4.40
C ALA A 57 8.34 16.78 5.68
N ALA A 58 8.11 15.45 5.70
CA ALA A 58 8.43 14.61 6.83
C ALA A 58 9.95 14.50 7.08
N TRP A 59 10.73 14.38 6.02
CA TRP A 59 12.19 14.39 6.08
C TRP A 59 12.69 15.72 6.65
N LYS A 60 12.22 16.86 6.11
CA LYS A 60 12.61 18.17 6.63
C LYS A 60 12.22 18.35 8.11
N ALA A 61 11.10 17.78 8.55
CA ALA A 61 10.67 17.79 9.94
C ALA A 61 11.49 16.83 10.85
N GLY A 62 12.40 16.04 10.27
CA GLY A 62 13.23 15.09 10.99
C GLY A 62 12.49 13.82 11.41
N LEU A 63 11.32 13.51 10.84
CA LEU A 63 10.50 12.35 11.26
C LEU A 63 11.16 10.99 11.00
N PHE A 64 12.25 10.95 10.21
CA PHE A 64 12.96 9.72 9.85
C PHE A 64 14.20 9.42 10.71
N HIS A 65 14.42 10.13 11.82
CA HIS A 65 15.62 9.97 12.65
C HIS A 65 15.73 8.62 13.38
N ASP A 66 14.64 7.88 13.54
CA ASP A 66 14.57 6.65 14.34
C ASP A 66 14.03 5.44 13.53
N LEU A 67 14.15 5.49 12.19
CA LEU A 67 13.59 4.47 11.30
C LEU A 67 14.16 3.07 11.57
N GLU A 68 15.46 2.94 11.82
CA GLU A 68 16.09 1.65 12.13
C GLU A 68 15.50 1.03 13.40
N ARG A 69 15.25 1.85 14.43
CA ARG A 69 14.67 1.37 15.69
C ARG A 69 13.20 0.99 15.54
N GLN A 70 12.43 1.75 14.75
CA GLN A 70 11.02 1.45 14.50
C GLN A 70 10.83 0.23 13.58
N GLY A 71 11.71 0.05 12.59
CA GLY A 71 11.73 -1.13 11.72
C GLY A 71 12.24 -2.40 12.41
N ALA A 72 12.96 -2.25 13.53
CA ALA A 72 13.41 -3.35 14.36
C ALA A 72 12.35 -3.85 15.35
N ILE A 73 11.15 -3.26 15.39
CA ILE A 73 10.04 -3.83 16.15
C ILE A 73 9.63 -5.10 15.41
N PRO A 74 9.92 -6.31 15.95
CA PRO A 74 9.45 -7.52 15.32
C PRO A 74 7.93 -7.42 15.22
N LEU A 75 7.40 -7.65 14.02
CA LEU A 75 5.99 -7.85 13.82
C LEU A 75 5.66 -9.16 14.55
N LEU A 76 5.33 -9.06 15.84
CA LEU A 76 4.82 -10.15 16.68
C LEU A 76 3.39 -10.46 16.23
N VAL A 77 3.24 -10.80 14.94
CA VAL A 77 1.97 -11.27 14.42
C VAL A 77 1.95 -12.75 14.76
N GLU A 78 1.24 -13.06 15.83
CA GLU A 78 0.82 -14.42 16.13
C GLU A 78 -0.27 -14.78 15.12
N GLU A 79 0.13 -15.17 13.92
CA GLU A 79 -0.78 -15.77 12.94
C GLU A 79 -0.88 -17.27 13.22
N GLU A 80 -2.10 -17.79 13.13
CA GLU A 80 -2.32 -19.23 13.06
C GLU A 80 -1.67 -19.72 11.75
N ASP A 81 -0.79 -20.71 11.85
CA ASP A 81 -0.07 -21.21 10.68
C ASP A 81 -1.00 -22.02 9.78
N TYR A 82 -1.58 -21.36 8.78
CA TYR A 82 -2.46 -21.99 7.80
C TYR A 82 -1.70 -22.72 6.68
N TYR A 83 -0.38 -22.57 6.60
CA TYR A 83 0.42 -23.05 5.48
C TYR A 83 1.31 -24.24 5.83
N THR A 84 1.66 -24.41 7.10
CA THR A 84 2.39 -25.60 7.57
C THR A 84 1.40 -26.75 7.80
N PRO A 85 1.51 -27.83 7.03
CA PRO A 85 0.68 -29.01 7.25
C PRO A 85 1.01 -29.67 8.60
N GLU A 86 0.01 -30.25 9.26
CA GLU A 86 0.16 -30.89 10.58
C GLU A 86 1.28 -31.95 10.64
N TRP A 87 1.52 -32.66 9.52
CA TRP A 87 2.58 -33.67 9.41
C TRP A 87 4.01 -33.11 9.36
N ALA A 88 4.18 -31.82 9.06
CA ALA A 88 5.49 -31.17 9.00
C ALA A 88 5.95 -30.65 10.38
N LEU A 89 5.00 -30.43 11.30
CA LEU A 89 5.29 -30.04 12.69
C LEU A 89 6.01 -31.18 13.46
N GLU A 90 5.76 -32.43 13.07
CA GLU A 90 6.35 -33.63 13.68
C GLU A 90 7.82 -33.85 13.27
N GLU A 91 8.30 -33.25 12.18
CA GLU A 91 9.67 -33.42 11.67
C GLU A 91 10.67 -32.43 12.32
N GLU A 92 10.19 -31.29 12.82
CA GLU A 92 11.03 -30.24 13.43
C GLU A 92 11.37 -30.52 14.91
N GLU A 93 10.59 -31.37 15.60
CA GLU A 93 10.83 -31.77 17.00
C GLU A 93 12.08 -32.68 17.18
N TRP A 94 12.70 -33.13 16.07
CA TRP A 94 13.86 -34.06 16.10
C TRP A 94 15.21 -33.45 15.72
N ALA A 95 15.35 -32.12 15.65
CA ALA A 95 16.63 -31.47 15.31
C ALA A 95 17.46 -30.93 16.50
N ASP A 96 16.90 -30.92 17.72
CA ASP A 96 17.57 -30.39 18.92
C ASP A 96 18.40 -31.43 19.70
N GLY A 97 18.65 -32.61 19.10
CA GLY A 97 19.31 -33.74 19.78
C GLY A 97 20.82 -33.92 19.56
N ASP A 98 21.41 -33.33 18.51
CA ASP A 98 22.79 -33.67 18.08
C ASP A 98 23.74 -32.45 17.97
N ALA A 99 23.49 -31.38 18.72
CA ALA A 99 24.39 -30.21 18.80
C ALA A 99 25.36 -30.24 20.00
N GLU A 100 25.69 -31.42 20.54
CA GLU A 100 26.83 -31.60 21.46
C GLU A 100 27.83 -32.62 20.91
N ARG A 101 28.74 -32.16 20.05
CA ARG A 101 30.13 -32.64 19.99
C ARG A 101 31.05 -31.76 19.13
#